data_AF-A0AA40NZI0-F1
#
_entry.id   AF-A0AA40NZI0-F1
#
_cell.length_a   1.000
_cell.length_b   1.000
_cell.length_c   1.000
_cell.angle_alpha   90.00
_cell.angle_beta   90.00
_cell.angle_gamma   90.00
#
_symmetry.space_group_name_H-M   'P 1'
#
loop_
_entity.id
_entity.type
_entity.pdbx_description
1 polymer ?
#
loop_
_entity_poly.entity_id
_entity_poly.type
_entity_poly.pdbx_seq_one_letter_code
_entity_poly.pdbx_strand_id
1 'polypeptide(L)'
;MLKQTLDTPQHDAYLALAQRIQDAIASDKAQIEHQVLLVREPGEAHEHWERILEQIGEAEGVSVTRNPDTGTAHVWWYIDSL
;
A
#
# COMPACT_ATOMS: atom_id res chain seq x y z
N MET A 1 -16.07 3.44 -20.78
CA MET A 1 -15.10 3.17 -19.70
C MET A 1 -14.63 4.52 -19.15
N LEU A 2 -15.09 4.93 -17.98
CA LEU A 2 -14.75 6.22 -17.39
C LEU A 2 -13.36 6.11 -16.76
N LYS A 3 -12.36 6.70 -17.41
CA LYS A 3 -11.09 7.02 -16.74
C LYS A 3 -11.38 8.20 -15.81
N GLN A 4 -11.64 7.92 -14.53
CA GLN A 4 -11.76 8.97 -13.53
C GLN A 4 -10.41 9.69 -13.42
N THR A 5 -10.33 10.89 -14.00
CA THR A 5 -9.26 11.82 -13.74
C THR A 5 -9.46 12.31 -12.31
N LEU A 6 -8.54 12.00 -11.41
CA LEU A 6 -8.58 12.49 -10.03
C LEU A 6 -8.51 14.02 -10.09
N ASP A 7 -9.44 14.71 -9.41
CA ASP A 7 -9.30 16.15 -9.19
C ASP A 7 -7.97 16.42 -8.48
N THR A 8 -7.31 17.56 -8.75
CA THR A 8 -5.93 17.84 -8.25
C THR A 8 -5.73 17.54 -6.76
N PRO A 9 -6.62 17.92 -5.83
CA PRO A 9 -6.47 17.58 -4.41
C PRO A 9 -6.56 16.08 -4.11
N GLN A 10 -7.38 15.36 -4.86
CA GLN A 10 -7.56 13.91 -4.73
C GLN A 10 -6.31 13.18 -5.25
N HIS A 11 -5.72 13.67 -6.33
CA HIS A 11 -4.46 13.16 -6.85
C HIS A 11 -3.31 13.35 -5.85
N ASP A 12 -3.19 14.54 -5.25
CA ASP A 12 -2.14 14.82 -4.27
C ASP A 12 -2.30 13.96 -3.01
N ALA A 13 -3.54 13.75 -2.55
CA ALA A 13 -3.83 12.85 -1.43
C ALA A 13 -3.45 11.40 -1.75
N TYR A 14 -3.71 10.93 -2.97
CA TYR A 14 -3.29 9.60 -3.42
C TYR A 14 -1.75 9.47 -3.42
N LEU A 15 -1.04 10.47 -3.95
CA LEU A 15 0.43 10.45 -3.96
C LEU A 15 1.04 10.50 -2.57
N ALA A 16 0.47 11.29 -1.66
CA ALA A 16 0.92 11.35 -0.27
C ALA A 16 0.78 9.99 0.43
N LEU A 17 -0.36 9.32 0.23
CA LEU A 17 -0.58 7.96 0.75
C LEU A 17 0.40 6.95 0.14
N ALA A 18 0.59 7.00 -1.18
CA ALA A 18 1.51 6.10 -1.88
C ALA A 18 2.95 6.26 -1.36
N GLN A 19 3.41 7.51 -1.18
CA GLN A 19 4.75 7.78 -0.64
C GLN A 19 4.91 7.24 0.78
N ARG A 20 3.91 7.45 1.66
CA ARG A 20 3.95 6.93 3.03
C ARG A 20 4.04 5.40 3.07
N ILE A 21 3.27 4.72 2.23
CA ILE A 21 3.32 3.26 2.13
C ILE A 21 4.67 2.81 1.58
N GLN A 22 5.21 3.49 0.57
CA GLN A 22 6.53 3.20 0.02
C GLN A 22 7.63 3.36 1.08
N ASP A 23 7.58 4.42 1.89
CA ASP A 23 8.55 4.65 2.97
C ASP A 23 8.47 3.55 4.05
N ALA A 24 7.26 3.09 4.37
CA ALA A 24 7.06 1.99 5.31
C ALA A 24 7.65 0.67 4.79
N ILE A 25 7.42 0.36 3.51
CA ILE A 25 8.00 -0.82 2.84
C ILE A 25 9.52 -0.70 2.75
N ALA A 26 10.05 0.48 2.41
CA ALA A 26 11.48 0.73 2.23
C ALA A 26 12.26 0.85 3.55
N SER A 27 11.60 0.82 4.70
CA SER A 27 12.25 0.90 6.00
C SER A 27 13.20 -0.28 6.24
N ASP A 28 14.34 -0.03 6.90
CA ASP A 28 15.34 -1.07 7.22
C ASP A 28 14.70 -2.29 7.88
N LYS A 29 13.78 -2.07 8.82
CA LYS A 29 13.05 -3.14 9.50
C LYS A 29 12.26 -3.98 8.51
N ALA A 30 11.47 -3.34 7.65
CA ALA A 30 10.62 -4.04 6.70
C ALA A 30 11.45 -4.80 5.65
N GLN A 31 12.58 -4.23 5.22
CA GLN A 31 13.52 -4.89 4.31
C GLN A 31 14.22 -6.09 4.96
N ILE A 32 14.59 -6.02 6.24
CA ILE A 32 15.19 -7.16 6.97
C ILE A 32 14.16 -8.26 7.24
N GLU A 33 12.95 -7.90 7.65
CA GLU A 33 11.89 -8.86 8.00
C GLU A 33 11.12 -9.37 6.77
N HIS A 34 11.28 -8.74 5.61
CA HIS A 34 10.52 -8.95 4.37
C HIS A 34 9.00 -8.83 4.56
N GLN A 35 8.58 -7.94 5.45
CA GLN A 35 7.19 -7.71 5.75
C GLN A 35 6.95 -6.34 6.38
N VAL A 36 5.73 -5.84 6.24
CA VAL A 36 5.26 -4.65 6.94
C VAL A 36 3.77 -4.76 7.24
N LEU A 37 3.38 -4.32 8.45
CA LEU A 37 1.98 -4.08 8.79
C LEU A 37 1.65 -2.63 8.49
N LEU A 38 0.86 -2.40 7.44
CA LEU A 38 0.36 -1.09 7.08
C LEU A 38 -0.94 -0.81 7.84
N VAL A 39 -1.07 0.41 8.34
CA VAL A 39 -2.29 0.93 8.97
C VAL A 39 -2.74 2.14 8.18
N ARG A 40 -4.03 2.18 7.82
CA ARG A 40 -4.64 3.36 7.23
C ARG A 40 -4.81 4.43 8.30
N GLU A 41 -4.31 5.63 8.04
CA GLU A 41 -4.39 6.76 8.96
C GLU A 41 -5.77 7.44 8.90
N PRO A 42 -6.21 8.08 10.00
CA PRO A 42 -7.40 8.91 9.99
C PRO A 42 -7.30 10.03 8.95
N GLY A 43 -8.26 10.09 8.03
CA GLY A 43 -8.30 11.10 6.95
C GLY A 43 -7.83 10.57 5.60
N GLU A 44 -7.20 9.40 5.55
CA GLU A 44 -6.85 8.78 4.27
C GLU A 44 -8.08 8.18 3.60
N ALA A 45 -8.23 8.47 2.30
CA ALA A 45 -9.34 7.98 1.51
C ALA A 45 -9.28 6.44 1.37
N HIS A 46 -10.40 5.78 1.70
CA HIS A 46 -10.53 4.32 1.56
C HIS A 46 -10.24 3.84 0.15
N GLU A 47 -10.74 4.54 -0.86
CA GLU A 47 -10.58 4.15 -2.26
C GLU A 47 -9.11 4.17 -2.71
N HIS A 48 -8.32 5.13 -2.21
CA HIS A 48 -6.89 5.20 -2.51
C HIS A 48 -6.12 4.09 -1.83
N TRP A 49 -6.46 3.83 -0.57
CA TRP A 49 -5.92 2.71 0.20
C TRP A 49 -6.14 1.38 -0.51
N GLU A 50 -7.38 1.06 -0.86
CA GLU A 50 -7.72 -0.20 -1.55
C GLU A 50 -7.01 -0.32 -2.91
N ARG A 51 -6.94 0.78 -3.67
CA ARG A 51 -6.26 0.80 -4.97
C ARG A 51 -4.76 0.55 -4.84
N ILE A 52 -4.09 1.16 -3.86
CA ILE A 52 -2.65 0.95 -3.65
C ILE A 52 -2.38 -0.49 -3.20
N LEU A 53 -3.19 -1.04 -2.30
CA LEU A 53 -3.05 -2.43 -1.88
C LEU A 53 -3.31 -3.43 -3.01
N GLU A 54 -4.18 -3.11 -3.96
CA GLU A 54 -4.38 -3.91 -5.18
C GLU A 54 -3.13 -3.88 -6.05
N GLN A 55 -2.59 -2.69 -6.34
CA GLN A 55 -1.35 -2.52 -7.10
C GLN A 55 -0.15 -3.23 -6.47
N ILE A 56 -0.02 -3.20 -5.14
CA ILE A 56 1.04 -3.93 -4.42
C ILE A 56 0.88 -5.44 -4.58
N GLY A 57 -0.36 -5.95 -4.51
CA GLY A 57 -0.65 -7.37 -4.68
C GLY A 57 -0.46 -7.90 -6.10
N GLU A 58 -0.37 -7.02 -7.10
CA GLU A 58 -0.04 -7.39 -8.48
C GLU A 58 1.46 -7.65 -8.69
N ALA A 59 2.32 -7.21 -7.76
CA ALA A 59 3.76 -7.45 -7.86
C ALA A 59 4.11 -8.93 -7.59
N GLU A 60 4.97 -9.48 -8.44
CA GLU A 60 5.45 -10.85 -8.31
C GLU A 60 6.19 -11.06 -6.99
N GLY A 61 5.92 -12.18 -6.31
CA GLY A 61 6.55 -12.52 -5.03
C GLY A 61 6.01 -11.74 -3.82
N VAL A 62 5.02 -10.86 -4.02
CA VAL A 62 4.37 -10.09 -2.95
C VAL A 62 3.03 -10.73 -2.58
N SER A 63 2.70 -10.70 -1.30
CA SER A 63 1.39 -11.12 -0.79
C SER A 63 0.83 -10.08 0.17
N VAL A 64 -0.49 -9.88 0.10
CA VAL A 64 -1.21 -8.85 0.87
C VAL A 64 -2.43 -9.47 1.55
N THR A 65 -2.46 -9.45 2.89
CA THR A 65 -3.65 -9.80 3.68
C THR A 65 -4.30 -8.53 4.22
N ARG A 66 -5.55 -8.28 3.82
CA ARG A 66 -6.33 -7.12 4.27
C ARG A 66 -7.20 -7.48 5.47
N ASN A 67 -7.33 -6.56 6.42
CA ASN A 67 -8.30 -6.64 7.51
C ASN A 67 -9.22 -5.39 7.43
N PRO A 68 -10.42 -5.51 6.82
CA PRO A 68 -11.31 -4.37 6.61
C PRO A 68 -11.88 -3.81 7.92
N ASP A 69 -12.01 -4.63 8.96
CA ASP A 69 -12.57 -4.20 10.26
C ASP A 69 -11.62 -3.25 11.00
N THR A 70 -10.30 -3.46 10.84
CA THR A 70 -9.26 -2.67 11.51
C THR A 70 -8.59 -1.65 10.57
N GLY A 71 -8.83 -1.73 9.26
CA GLY A 71 -8.18 -0.88 8.27
C GLY A 71 -6.68 -1.15 8.14
N THR A 72 -6.24 -2.38 8.41
CA THR A 72 -4.83 -2.78 8.32
C THR A 72 -4.60 -3.70 7.13
N ALA A 73 -3.40 -3.69 6.60
CA ALA A 73 -2.94 -4.67 5.62
C ALA A 73 -1.55 -5.19 5.99
N HIS A 74 -1.41 -6.51 6.06
CA HIS A 74 -0.11 -7.14 6.20
C HIS A 74 0.43 -7.44 4.81
N VAL A 75 1.57 -6.84 4.47
CA VAL A 75 2.30 -7.06 3.23
C VAL A 75 3.56 -7.85 3.56
N TRP A 76 3.85 -8.89 2.79
CA TRP A 76 5.12 -9.61 2.88
C TRP A 76 5.59 -10.05 1.50
N TRP A 77 6.88 -10.25 1.35
CA TRP A 77 7.48 -10.63 0.07
C TRP A 77 8.58 -11.66 0.26
N TYR A 78 8.84 -12.44 -0.79
CA TYR A 78 9.94 -13.38 -0.82
C TYR A 78 11.11 -12.77 -1.59
N ILE A 79 12.32 -12.92 -1.07
CA ILE A 79 13.53 -12.72 -1.88
C ILE A 79 13.89 -14.07 -2.48
N ASP A 80 13.64 -14.24 -3.78
CA ASP A 80 14.22 -15.36 -4.50
C ASP A 80 15.74 -15.24 -4.42
N SER A 81 16.34 -16.19 -3.71
CA SER A 81 17.79 -16.29 -3.57
C SER A 81 18.35 -16.90 -4.86
N LEU A 82 18.62 -16.07 -5.87
CA LEU A 82 19.40 -16.46 -7.05
C LEU A 82 20.91 -16.46 -6.74
#